data_AF-A0A7Y4WJE6-F1
#
_entry.id   AF-A0A7Y4WJE6-F1
#
_cell.length_a   1.000
_cell.length_b   1.000
_cell.length_c   1.000
_cell.angle_alpha   90.00
_cell.angle_beta   90.00
_cell.angle_gamma   90.00
#
_symmetry.space_group_name_H-M   'P 1'
#
loop_
_entity.id
_entity.type
_entity.pdbx_description
1 polymer ?
#
loop_
_entity_poly.entity_id
_entity_poly.type
_entity_poly.pdbx_seq_one_letter_code
_entity_poly.pdbx_strand_id
1 'polypeptide(L)'
;MRLHKSLFQAAALAALVPAGLAGAQGLAAVGPTNVNHGFPDWYEDNNGLRLDACITDTALCLLDTAVPVLVNPALPFPANYGGIWSDHTFFAMAEAAMPTNNAGQALLVLTIQGGFLNDAGPVNGEQEVFARLRVRVDNLIAGQNYTVTTPFSVHNFVAANAGVRGINFTDDVGRGVPGVFTGALGGAIGPFLQWDTGLPILDANGREYLGNPAIEHTVTGSPFGTNFFRIQGPSVGGPGINTIQTDLFAVIGLKADVTPPVGPVASFNSAPNSGTAPLLTAFTDTSTGTITSRSWAFGDGATSTLQNPSHSYAAGTFSVSLTVNGPDGTDTITKPNLVVVTTPPPGNQLVLANPVPGTAGVSNSLVVTGCTPRRVVGVYTGLTLGASTVNQGACGAIPIGIARPFRLVGRATANAAGVATILTTPPASAAGRTFRFQAVEPASCRTSNIVSDVL
;
A
#
# COMPACT_ATOMS: atom_id res chain seq x y z
N MET A 1 27.24 1.73 -21.89
CA MET A 1 27.53 1.99 -23.31
C MET A 1 27.35 3.49 -23.57
N ARG A 2 28.42 4.30 -23.68
CA ARG A 2 28.32 5.77 -23.82
C ARG A 2 27.90 6.14 -25.25
N LEU A 3 26.65 6.57 -25.46
CA LEU A 3 26.21 7.09 -26.76
C LEU A 3 26.47 8.60 -26.86
N HIS A 4 27.32 8.95 -27.82
CA HIS A 4 27.57 10.31 -28.26
C HIS A 4 26.34 10.91 -28.94
N LYS A 5 26.15 12.22 -28.73
CA LYS A 5 25.27 13.11 -29.48
C LYS A 5 25.35 12.82 -30.99
N SER A 6 24.28 12.31 -31.59
CA SER A 6 24.15 12.26 -33.05
C SER A 6 23.32 13.45 -33.52
N LEU A 7 23.95 14.29 -34.34
CA LEU A 7 23.32 15.37 -35.08
C LEU A 7 22.14 14.87 -35.93
N PHE A 8 21.11 15.70 -36.02
CA PHE A 8 20.04 15.63 -37.02
C PHE A 8 20.61 15.56 -38.44
N GLN A 9 20.20 14.59 -39.26
CA GLN A 9 20.24 14.73 -40.72
C GLN A 9 19.26 13.81 -41.47
N ALA A 10 18.56 14.44 -42.42
CA ALA A 10 17.71 13.96 -43.52
C ALA A 10 16.47 13.11 -43.18
N ALA A 11 15.32 13.78 -43.23
CA ALA A 11 13.98 13.19 -43.17
C ALA A 11 13.73 12.23 -44.34
N ALA A 12 13.42 10.97 -44.03
CA ALA A 12 12.77 10.05 -44.95
C ALA A 12 11.26 10.37 -44.97
N LEU A 13 10.70 10.61 -46.15
CA LEU A 13 9.27 10.80 -46.33
C LEU A 13 8.57 9.45 -46.07
N ALA A 14 7.97 9.28 -44.90
CA ALA A 14 7.08 8.16 -44.61
C ALA A 14 5.74 8.41 -45.32
N ALA A 15 5.34 7.53 -46.24
CA ALA A 15 3.98 7.54 -46.75
C ALA A 15 3.03 7.02 -45.65
N LEU A 16 2.04 7.82 -45.25
CA LEU A 16 0.99 7.41 -44.33
C LEU A 16 0.11 6.32 -44.97
N VAL A 17 -0.18 5.28 -44.18
CA VAL A 17 -1.16 4.22 -44.49
C VAL A 17 -2.55 4.83 -44.69
N PRO A 18 -3.37 4.34 -45.64
CA PRO A 18 -4.74 4.82 -45.84
C PRO A 18 -5.60 4.69 -44.57
N ALA A 19 -6.43 5.70 -44.34
CA ALA A 19 -7.19 6.00 -43.11
C ALA A 19 -8.21 4.95 -42.62
N GLY A 20 -8.27 3.75 -43.23
CA GLY A 20 -9.24 2.71 -42.91
C GLY A 20 -8.79 1.65 -41.89
N LEU A 21 -7.49 1.59 -41.55
CA LEU A 21 -6.92 0.60 -40.61
C LEU A 21 -6.35 1.22 -39.32
N ALA A 22 -6.42 2.54 -39.17
CA ALA A 22 -5.84 3.28 -38.04
C ALA A 22 -6.56 3.03 -36.69
N GLY A 23 -7.76 2.44 -36.70
CA GLY A 23 -8.60 2.27 -35.51
C GLY A 23 -8.21 1.13 -34.55
N ALA A 24 -7.26 0.27 -34.91
CA ALA A 24 -6.85 -0.90 -34.11
C ALA A 24 -5.35 -0.93 -33.76
N GLN A 25 -4.63 0.16 -34.02
CA GLN A 25 -3.19 0.26 -33.78
C GLN A 25 -2.89 1.08 -32.53
N GLY A 26 -1.83 0.70 -31.83
CA GLY A 26 -1.25 1.51 -30.77
C GLY A 26 -1.87 1.27 -29.39
N LEU A 27 -1.63 2.24 -28.52
CA LEU A 27 -2.03 2.22 -27.11
C LEU A 27 -3.35 2.94 -26.91
N ALA A 28 -4.16 2.42 -26.00
CA ALA A 28 -5.47 2.96 -25.67
C ALA A 28 -5.40 4.01 -24.56
N ALA A 29 -4.66 3.69 -23.50
CA ALA A 29 -4.66 4.50 -22.28
C ALA A 29 -3.36 4.36 -21.49
N VAL A 30 -3.17 5.30 -20.56
CA VAL A 30 -2.09 5.29 -19.57
C VAL A 30 -2.70 5.47 -18.18
N GLY A 31 -2.17 4.73 -17.21
CA GLY A 31 -2.57 4.77 -15.81
C GLY A 31 -2.10 6.04 -15.09
N PRO A 32 -2.53 6.23 -13.84
CA PRO A 32 -2.01 7.31 -12.99
C PRO A 32 -0.51 7.10 -12.72
N THR A 33 0.17 8.18 -12.34
CA THR A 33 1.57 8.11 -11.92
C THR A 33 1.71 7.36 -10.59
N ASN A 34 2.49 6.29 -10.57
CA ASN A 34 2.82 5.56 -9.37
C ASN A 34 3.72 6.40 -8.45
N VAL A 35 3.34 6.55 -7.18
CA VAL A 35 4.09 7.36 -6.21
C VAL A 35 5.44 6.74 -5.82
N ASN A 36 5.62 5.44 -6.00
CA ASN A 36 6.84 4.74 -5.63
C ASN A 36 7.90 4.94 -6.70
N HIS A 37 7.59 4.83 -7.98
CA HIS A 37 8.61 4.91 -9.03
C HIS A 37 8.52 6.14 -9.93
N GLY A 38 7.42 6.91 -9.84
CA GLY A 38 7.24 8.14 -10.58
C GLY A 38 6.89 7.97 -12.06
N PHE A 39 6.72 6.73 -12.52
CA PHE A 39 6.21 6.40 -13.86
C PHE A 39 4.74 5.96 -13.75
N PRO A 40 3.97 5.90 -14.87
CA PRO A 40 2.62 5.34 -14.84
C PRO A 40 2.56 3.93 -14.24
N ASP A 41 1.47 3.62 -13.54
CA ASP A 41 1.17 2.25 -13.08
C ASP A 41 1.02 1.26 -14.23
N TRP A 42 0.54 1.74 -15.39
CA TRP A 42 0.38 0.89 -16.56
C TRP A 42 0.24 1.68 -17.86
N TYR A 43 0.51 1.00 -18.98
CA TYR A 43 -0.02 1.32 -20.29
C TYR A 43 -0.99 0.24 -20.75
N GLU A 44 -2.09 0.64 -21.37
CA GLU A 44 -3.11 -0.24 -21.92
C GLU A 44 -3.06 -0.21 -23.45
N ASP A 45 -3.13 -1.38 -24.09
CA ASP A 45 -3.32 -1.47 -25.54
C ASP A 45 -4.80 -1.49 -25.94
N ASN A 46 -5.09 -1.40 -27.24
CA ASN A 46 -6.47 -1.43 -27.74
C ASN A 46 -7.19 -2.77 -27.52
N ASN A 47 -6.51 -3.82 -27.06
CA ASN A 47 -7.11 -5.09 -26.67
C ASN A 47 -7.45 -5.14 -25.17
N GLY A 48 -7.17 -4.08 -24.42
CA GLY A 48 -7.41 -3.98 -22.97
C GLY A 48 -6.33 -4.66 -22.13
N LEU A 49 -5.22 -5.11 -22.72
CA LEU A 49 -4.10 -5.64 -21.97
C LEU A 49 -3.32 -4.48 -21.35
N ARG A 50 -3.04 -4.55 -20.05
CA ARG A 50 -2.26 -3.57 -19.30
C ARG A 50 -0.90 -4.11 -18.93
N LEU A 51 0.14 -3.32 -19.16
CA LEU A 51 1.50 -3.63 -18.72
C LEU A 51 2.01 -2.58 -17.74
N ASP A 52 2.60 -3.05 -16.65
CA ASP A 52 3.26 -2.25 -15.63
C ASP A 52 4.71 -1.93 -16.04
N ALA A 53 5.32 -0.94 -15.40
CA ALA A 53 6.72 -0.63 -15.55
C ALA A 53 7.57 -1.83 -15.05
N CYS A 54 8.38 -2.37 -15.93
CA CYS A 54 9.33 -3.44 -15.63
C CYS A 54 10.51 -2.89 -14.81
N ILE A 55 10.35 -2.76 -13.48
CA ILE A 55 11.32 -2.10 -12.58
C ILE A 55 11.79 -2.95 -11.38
N THR A 56 11.42 -4.23 -11.31
CA THR A 56 11.62 -5.04 -10.09
C THR A 56 12.32 -6.38 -10.33
N ASP A 57 12.09 -7.05 -11.46
CA ASP A 57 12.71 -8.34 -11.79
C ASP A 57 13.89 -8.13 -12.74
N THR A 58 15.13 -8.33 -12.27
CA THR A 58 16.31 -8.09 -13.11
C THR A 58 16.44 -9.03 -14.30
N ALA A 59 15.91 -10.25 -14.21
CA ALA A 59 16.01 -11.25 -15.28
C ALA A 59 14.98 -11.02 -16.39
N LEU A 60 13.73 -10.76 -16.02
CA LEU A 60 12.63 -10.60 -16.97
C LEU A 60 12.42 -9.16 -17.45
N CYS A 61 13.02 -8.17 -16.77
CA CYS A 61 12.92 -6.76 -17.14
C CYS A 61 14.20 -6.19 -17.79
N LEU A 62 15.23 -7.02 -18.08
CA LEU A 62 16.55 -6.57 -18.57
C LEU A 62 17.18 -5.45 -17.72
N LEU A 63 17.02 -5.50 -16.40
CA LEU A 63 17.63 -4.51 -15.52
C LEU A 63 19.07 -4.94 -15.25
N ASP A 64 20.00 -3.99 -15.33
CA ASP A 64 21.39 -4.27 -14.97
C ASP A 64 21.45 -4.71 -13.50
N THR A 65 21.96 -5.92 -13.25
CA THR A 65 22.12 -6.48 -11.90
C THR A 65 22.97 -5.61 -10.97
N ALA A 66 23.81 -4.72 -11.51
CA ALA A 66 24.59 -3.76 -10.74
C ALA A 66 23.75 -2.53 -10.29
N VAL A 67 22.52 -2.41 -10.76
CA VAL A 67 21.65 -1.25 -10.59
C VAL A 67 20.31 -1.69 -10.01
N PRO A 68 20.17 -1.74 -8.67
CA PRO A 68 18.88 -2.01 -8.06
C PRO A 68 17.94 -0.84 -8.33
N VAL A 69 16.83 -1.14 -8.98
CA VAL A 69 15.90 -0.15 -9.51
C VAL A 69 14.98 0.42 -8.43
N LEU A 70 14.75 -0.29 -7.32
CA LEU A 70 14.15 0.27 -6.11
C LEU A 70 14.95 -0.21 -4.90
N VAL A 71 15.92 0.59 -4.46
CA VAL A 71 16.89 0.25 -3.42
C VAL A 71 16.28 0.26 -2.02
N ASN A 72 15.30 1.14 -1.78
CA ASN A 72 14.62 1.23 -0.49
C ASN A 72 13.13 1.60 -0.64
N PRO A 73 12.23 0.60 -0.70
CA PRO A 73 10.79 0.83 -0.80
C PRO A 73 10.18 1.63 0.35
N ALA A 74 10.88 1.81 1.48
CA ALA A 74 10.40 2.59 2.62
C ALA A 74 10.66 4.10 2.49
N LEU A 75 11.38 4.54 1.45
CA LEU A 75 11.61 5.96 1.17
C LEU A 75 10.65 6.46 0.08
N PRO A 76 10.30 7.75 0.07
CA PRO A 76 9.53 8.32 -1.03
C PRO A 76 10.40 8.42 -2.29
N PHE A 77 9.76 8.37 -3.45
CA PHE A 77 10.36 8.79 -4.71
C PHE A 77 10.90 10.23 -4.64
N PRO A 78 12.13 10.54 -5.14
CA PRO A 78 13.11 9.66 -5.79
C PRO A 78 14.16 9.05 -4.84
N ALA A 79 14.07 9.28 -3.53
CA ALA A 79 15.07 8.81 -2.57
C ALA A 79 15.16 7.27 -2.50
N ASN A 80 14.08 6.56 -2.82
CA ASN A 80 14.04 5.10 -2.88
C ASN A 80 14.89 4.47 -4.00
N TYR A 81 15.33 5.25 -4.98
CA TYR A 81 16.27 4.79 -6.01
C TYR A 81 17.72 4.72 -5.52
N GLY A 82 18.05 5.26 -4.34
CA GLY A 82 19.42 5.17 -3.77
C GLY A 82 20.52 5.78 -4.65
N GLY A 83 20.18 6.59 -5.65
CA GLY A 83 21.12 7.18 -6.62
C GLY A 83 21.63 6.24 -7.71
N ILE A 84 21.06 5.03 -7.85
CA ILE A 84 21.46 4.04 -8.85
C ILE A 84 20.22 3.69 -9.69
N TRP A 85 20.26 3.89 -11.01
CA TRP A 85 19.14 3.63 -11.93
C TRP A 85 19.64 3.16 -13.31
N SER A 86 18.89 2.26 -13.94
CA SER A 86 19.19 1.76 -15.29
C SER A 86 18.76 2.85 -16.25
N ASP A 87 19.55 3.19 -17.26
CA ASP A 87 19.22 4.29 -18.18
C ASP A 87 17.77 4.26 -18.73
N HIS A 88 17.14 3.09 -18.78
CA HIS A 88 15.73 2.92 -19.15
C HIS A 88 14.96 1.97 -18.23
N THR A 89 13.64 2.17 -18.18
CA THR A 89 12.65 1.16 -17.82
C THR A 89 11.78 0.84 -19.04
N PHE A 90 11.20 -0.35 -19.10
CA PHE A 90 10.31 -0.75 -20.19
C PHE A 90 8.91 -1.01 -19.65
N PHE A 91 7.89 -0.62 -20.39
CA PHE A 91 6.53 -1.15 -20.22
C PHE A 91 6.31 -2.31 -21.20
N ALA A 92 6.85 -2.17 -22.40
CA ALA A 92 6.87 -3.20 -23.41
C ALA A 92 8.16 -3.12 -24.21
N MET A 93 8.71 -4.27 -24.59
CA MET A 93 9.78 -4.38 -25.57
C MET A 93 9.53 -5.59 -26.47
N ALA A 94 9.73 -5.42 -27.77
CA ALA A 94 9.94 -6.52 -28.70
C ALA A 94 11.14 -6.17 -29.59
N GLU A 95 12.19 -6.99 -29.49
CA GLU A 95 13.39 -6.87 -30.30
C GLU A 95 13.54 -8.09 -31.20
N ALA A 96 13.84 -7.87 -32.47
CA ALA A 96 14.17 -8.92 -33.41
C ALA A 96 15.45 -8.59 -34.16
N ALA A 97 16.33 -9.58 -34.28
CA ALA A 97 17.54 -9.48 -35.07
C ALA A 97 17.63 -10.61 -36.09
N MET A 98 18.28 -10.34 -37.22
CA MET A 98 18.60 -11.36 -38.22
C MET A 98 19.85 -10.98 -39.01
N PRO A 99 20.62 -11.96 -39.51
CA PRO A 99 21.80 -11.67 -40.31
C PRO A 99 21.43 -11.03 -41.66
N THR A 100 22.27 -10.10 -42.12
CA THR A 100 22.27 -9.60 -43.49
C THR A 100 23.50 -10.11 -44.24
N ASN A 101 23.66 -9.72 -45.50
CA ASN A 101 24.83 -10.02 -46.30
C ASN A 101 26.16 -9.68 -45.58
N ASN A 102 27.25 -10.40 -45.90
CA ASN A 102 28.61 -10.14 -45.41
C ASN A 102 28.73 -10.02 -43.88
N ALA A 103 28.06 -10.91 -43.13
CA ALA A 103 28.04 -10.91 -41.66
C ALA A 103 27.52 -9.60 -41.04
N GLY A 104 26.66 -8.88 -41.76
CA GLY A 104 25.96 -7.72 -41.23
C GLY A 104 24.75 -8.14 -40.40
N GLN A 105 24.14 -7.16 -39.73
CA GLN A 105 22.96 -7.38 -38.91
C GLN A 105 21.81 -6.46 -39.34
N ALA A 106 20.59 -6.99 -39.23
CA ALA A 106 19.37 -6.22 -39.19
C ALA A 106 18.80 -6.29 -37.77
N LEU A 107 18.36 -5.15 -37.24
CA LEU A 107 17.79 -5.00 -35.91
C LEU A 107 16.51 -4.17 -35.99
N LEU A 108 15.44 -4.71 -35.41
CA LEU A 108 14.17 -4.04 -35.13
C LEU A 108 14.01 -3.92 -33.62
N VAL A 109 13.75 -2.70 -33.12
CA VAL A 109 13.40 -2.47 -31.70
C VAL A 109 12.06 -1.74 -31.64
N LEU A 110 11.11 -2.32 -30.93
CA LEU A 110 9.78 -1.78 -30.65
C LEU A 110 9.62 -1.67 -29.14
N THR A 111 9.58 -0.45 -28.59
CA THR A 111 9.53 -0.28 -27.13
C THR A 111 8.58 0.81 -26.68
N ILE A 112 7.90 0.58 -25.57
CA ILE A 112 7.44 1.67 -24.70
C ILE A 112 8.44 1.73 -23.57
N GLN A 113 9.22 2.80 -23.54
CA GLN A 113 10.32 2.93 -22.60
C GLN A 113 10.24 4.24 -21.83
N GLY A 114 10.51 4.15 -20.54
CA GLY A 114 10.64 5.27 -19.63
C GLY A 114 12.10 5.60 -19.34
N GLY A 115 12.37 6.85 -19.01
CA GLY A 115 13.67 7.34 -18.58
C GLY A 115 13.57 8.69 -17.90
N PHE A 116 14.71 9.29 -17.61
CA PHE A 116 14.82 10.64 -17.07
C PHE A 116 15.59 11.51 -18.07
N LEU A 117 15.12 12.74 -18.33
CA LEU A 117 15.64 13.58 -19.43
C LEU A 117 17.15 13.81 -19.47
N ASN A 118 17.79 13.91 -18.31
CA ASN A 118 19.17 14.38 -18.20
C ASN A 118 20.19 13.24 -18.02
N ASP A 119 19.77 11.97 -18.02
CA ASP A 119 20.59 10.80 -17.68
C ASP A 119 21.36 10.92 -16.33
N ALA A 120 21.03 11.95 -15.53
CA ALA A 120 21.68 12.27 -14.26
C ALA A 120 21.13 11.43 -13.09
N GLY A 121 20.20 10.53 -13.39
CA GLY A 121 19.50 9.68 -12.44
C GLY A 121 18.08 10.15 -12.15
N PRO A 122 17.42 9.52 -11.17
CA PRO A 122 16.01 9.75 -10.87
C PRO A 122 15.76 11.13 -10.27
N VAL A 123 15.05 11.99 -11.01
CA VAL A 123 14.60 13.32 -10.56
C VAL A 123 13.10 13.41 -10.70
N ASN A 124 12.42 13.84 -9.63
CA ASN A 124 10.99 14.04 -9.66
C ASN A 124 10.61 15.20 -10.59
N GLY A 125 9.75 14.92 -11.55
CA GLY A 125 9.36 15.85 -12.60
C GLY A 125 10.25 15.81 -13.83
N GLU A 126 11.20 14.88 -13.95
CA GLU A 126 12.01 14.66 -15.17
C GLU A 126 11.70 13.34 -15.89
N GLN A 127 10.72 12.56 -15.40
CA GLN A 127 10.31 11.30 -16.00
C GLN A 127 9.71 11.55 -17.37
N GLU A 128 10.19 10.81 -18.36
CA GLU A 128 9.58 10.73 -19.68
C GLU A 128 9.26 9.28 -20.01
N VAL A 129 8.20 9.06 -20.80
CA VAL A 129 7.92 7.77 -21.42
C VAL A 129 7.59 8.02 -22.88
N PHE A 130 8.15 7.21 -23.76
CA PHE A 130 7.95 7.34 -25.20
C PHE A 130 7.86 5.97 -25.86
N ALA A 131 7.10 5.94 -26.95
CA ALA A 131 7.05 4.82 -27.87
C ALA A 131 8.19 4.95 -28.89
N ARG A 132 8.90 3.86 -29.16
CA ARG A 132 10.01 3.81 -30.10
C ARG A 132 9.81 2.72 -31.14
N LEU A 133 10.02 3.09 -32.40
CA LEU A 133 10.29 2.18 -33.50
C LEU A 133 11.69 2.47 -34.03
N ARG A 134 12.57 1.47 -34.00
CA ARG A 134 13.94 1.60 -34.52
C ARG A 134 14.25 0.49 -35.49
N VAL A 135 14.84 0.87 -36.63
CA VAL A 135 15.37 -0.05 -37.63
C VAL A 135 16.84 0.28 -37.88
N ARG A 136 17.70 -0.72 -37.76
CA ARG A 136 19.11 -0.67 -38.15
C ARG A 136 19.38 -1.81 -39.11
N VAL A 137 20.02 -1.53 -40.25
CA VAL A 137 20.33 -2.58 -41.23
C VAL A 137 21.69 -2.32 -41.84
N ASP A 138 22.57 -3.31 -41.75
CA ASP A 138 23.92 -3.26 -42.30
C ASP A 138 24.02 -3.94 -43.67
N ASN A 139 25.12 -3.63 -44.35
CA ASN A 139 25.60 -4.22 -45.59
C ASN A 139 24.62 -4.16 -46.76
N LEU A 140 23.82 -3.10 -46.79
CA LEU A 140 22.94 -2.77 -47.91
C LEU A 140 23.72 -2.13 -49.07
N ILE A 141 23.17 -2.26 -50.27
CA ILE A 141 23.66 -1.53 -51.44
C ILE A 141 23.17 -0.08 -51.36
N ALA A 142 24.09 0.87 -51.24
CA ALA A 142 23.78 2.30 -51.17
C ALA A 142 22.95 2.76 -52.38
N GLY A 143 21.96 3.63 -52.13
CA GLY A 143 21.05 4.19 -53.13
C GLY A 143 19.93 3.25 -53.59
N GLN A 144 19.91 1.99 -53.15
CA GLN A 144 18.85 1.04 -53.50
C GLN A 144 17.67 1.12 -52.53
N ASN A 145 16.48 0.72 -53.03
CA ASN A 145 15.25 0.68 -52.26
C ASN A 145 15.12 -0.63 -51.47
N TYR A 146 14.68 -0.51 -50.23
CA TYR A 146 14.36 -1.64 -49.36
C TYR A 146 13.01 -1.42 -48.68
N THR A 147 12.18 -2.44 -48.69
CA THR A 147 10.90 -2.48 -47.97
C THR A 147 11.09 -3.27 -46.69
N VAL A 148 10.78 -2.64 -45.56
CA VAL A 148 10.82 -3.22 -44.22
C VAL A 148 9.40 -3.44 -43.75
N THR A 149 9.02 -4.69 -43.48
CA THR A 149 7.75 -5.05 -42.85
C THR A 149 8.01 -5.38 -41.38
N THR A 150 7.27 -4.74 -40.48
CA THR A 150 7.27 -4.98 -39.04
C THR A 150 5.91 -5.55 -38.60
N PRO A 151 5.77 -5.93 -37.33
CA PRO A 151 4.47 -6.26 -36.74
C PRO A 151 3.40 -5.17 -36.81
N PHE A 152 3.78 -3.90 -36.97
CA PHE A 152 2.83 -2.79 -36.91
C PHE A 152 2.84 -1.88 -38.14
N SER A 153 3.77 -2.08 -39.08
CA SER A 153 3.96 -1.12 -40.16
C SER A 153 4.76 -1.69 -41.33
N VAL A 154 4.64 -1.03 -42.47
CA VAL A 154 5.52 -1.23 -43.64
C VAL A 154 6.20 0.09 -43.95
N HIS A 155 7.53 0.07 -44.05
CA HIS A 155 8.36 1.23 -44.34
C HIS A 155 9.18 0.99 -45.61
N ASN A 156 9.32 2.03 -46.44
CA ASN A 156 10.22 2.01 -47.58
C ASN A 156 11.41 2.92 -47.29
N PHE A 157 12.62 2.40 -47.47
CA PHE A 157 13.86 3.12 -47.25
C PHE A 157 14.73 3.11 -48.50
N VAL A 158 15.49 4.18 -48.67
CA VAL A 158 16.65 4.20 -49.57
C VAL A 158 17.88 4.00 -48.69
N ALA A 159 18.71 3.00 -48.98
CA ALA A 159 19.91 2.76 -48.20
C ALA A 159 20.89 3.94 -48.35
N ALA A 160 21.22 4.61 -47.25
CA ALA A 160 22.05 5.81 -47.28
C ALA A 160 23.53 5.49 -47.52
N ASN A 161 24.01 4.39 -46.91
CA ASN A 161 25.41 3.99 -46.92
C ASN A 161 25.56 2.51 -47.30
N ALA A 162 26.73 2.15 -47.84
CA ALA A 162 27.18 0.77 -47.87
C ALA A 162 27.90 0.43 -46.55
N GLY A 163 27.95 -0.85 -46.20
CA GLY A 163 28.54 -1.27 -44.91
C GLY A 163 27.58 -1.04 -43.75
N VAL A 164 28.06 -0.49 -42.64
CA VAL A 164 27.26 -0.35 -41.41
C VAL A 164 26.17 0.72 -41.55
N ARG A 165 24.97 0.42 -41.04
CA ARG A 165 23.82 1.33 -40.96
C ARG A 165 23.40 1.92 -42.31
N GLY A 166 23.24 1.06 -43.31
CA GLY A 166 22.56 1.40 -44.56
C GLY A 166 21.14 1.92 -44.33
N ILE A 167 20.43 1.37 -43.33
CA ILE A 167 19.24 1.98 -42.73
C ILE A 167 19.56 2.35 -41.27
N ASN A 168 19.26 3.59 -40.89
CA ASN A 168 19.49 4.14 -39.55
C ASN A 168 18.28 4.96 -39.06
N PHE A 169 17.13 4.31 -38.95
CA PHE A 169 15.85 4.96 -38.65
C PHE A 169 15.44 4.82 -37.17
N THR A 170 15.07 5.92 -36.52
CA THR A 170 14.39 5.90 -35.22
C THR A 170 13.21 6.85 -35.29
N ASP A 171 12.06 6.38 -34.83
CA ASP A 171 10.89 7.21 -34.53
C ASP A 171 10.59 7.08 -33.05
N ASP A 172 10.68 8.19 -32.32
CA ASP A 172 10.40 8.28 -30.89
C ASP A 172 9.20 9.22 -30.70
N VAL A 173 8.06 8.69 -30.22
CA VAL A 173 6.82 9.44 -30.03
C VAL A 173 6.52 9.62 -28.54
N GLY A 174 6.32 10.87 -28.11
CA GLY A 174 6.11 11.23 -26.71
C GLY A 174 7.37 11.61 -25.94
N ARG A 175 8.54 11.58 -26.59
CA ARG A 175 9.83 11.91 -25.98
C ARG A 175 10.00 13.42 -25.78
N GLY A 176 10.69 13.82 -24.72
CA GLY A 176 11.13 15.20 -24.46
C GLY A 176 10.16 16.05 -23.65
N VAL A 177 9.06 15.48 -23.14
CA VAL A 177 8.04 16.19 -22.37
C VAL A 177 7.90 15.55 -20.99
N PRO A 178 8.62 16.06 -19.97
CA PRO A 178 8.67 15.41 -18.67
C PRO A 178 7.32 15.50 -17.94
N GLY A 179 6.94 14.43 -17.28
CA GLY A 179 5.68 14.29 -16.55
C GLY A 179 4.43 14.12 -17.43
N VAL A 180 4.56 14.12 -18.77
CA VAL A 180 3.43 13.98 -19.70
C VAL A 180 3.47 12.59 -20.35
N PHE A 181 2.84 11.62 -19.68
CA PHE A 181 2.87 10.22 -20.13
C PHE A 181 1.88 9.90 -21.26
N THR A 182 0.93 10.77 -21.56
CA THR A 182 0.01 10.57 -22.69
C THR A 182 0.70 10.67 -24.06
N GLY A 183 1.93 11.21 -24.12
CA GLY A 183 2.67 11.37 -25.38
C GLY A 183 2.96 10.03 -26.08
N ALA A 184 3.27 8.98 -25.31
CA ALA A 184 3.56 7.66 -25.84
C ALA A 184 2.35 7.01 -26.55
N LEU A 185 1.12 7.44 -26.23
CA LEU A 185 -0.10 6.91 -26.85
C LEU A 185 -0.18 7.19 -28.37
N GLY A 186 0.54 8.22 -28.85
CA GLY A 186 0.62 8.51 -30.28
C GLY A 186 1.54 7.58 -31.08
N GLY A 187 2.26 6.66 -30.42
CA GLY A 187 3.19 5.75 -31.06
C GLY A 187 2.50 4.66 -31.86
N ALA A 188 3.03 4.36 -33.04
CA ALA A 188 2.53 3.29 -33.92
C ALA A 188 3.06 1.88 -33.51
N ILE A 189 3.10 1.61 -32.20
CA ILE A 189 3.48 0.31 -31.64
C ILE A 189 2.35 -0.18 -30.75
N GLY A 190 1.78 -1.35 -31.07
CA GLY A 190 0.61 -1.87 -30.38
C GLY A 190 -0.41 -2.51 -31.35
N PRO A 191 -1.18 -3.53 -30.92
CA PRO A 191 -1.24 -4.11 -29.57
C PRO A 191 0.05 -4.81 -29.11
N PHE A 192 0.18 -5.13 -27.81
CA PHE A 192 1.41 -5.69 -27.28
C PHE A 192 1.73 -7.06 -27.92
N LEU A 193 2.98 -7.23 -28.35
CA LEU A 193 3.46 -8.53 -28.80
C LEU A 193 3.74 -9.41 -27.58
N GLN A 194 3.33 -10.68 -27.69
CA GLN A 194 3.57 -11.70 -26.67
C GLN A 194 4.04 -12.98 -27.32
N TRP A 195 4.79 -13.79 -26.59
CA TRP A 195 5.16 -15.13 -27.05
C TRP A 195 3.94 -16.01 -27.32
N ASP A 196 4.03 -16.88 -28.32
CA ASP A 196 2.96 -17.77 -28.74
C ASP A 196 2.95 -19.13 -28.02
N THR A 197 3.71 -19.26 -26.93
CA THR A 197 3.85 -20.51 -26.15
C THR A 197 2.52 -21.03 -25.58
N GLY A 198 1.52 -20.15 -25.42
CA GLY A 198 0.23 -20.47 -24.81
C GLY A 198 0.32 -20.81 -23.30
N LEU A 199 1.48 -20.63 -22.69
CA LEU A 199 1.72 -20.87 -21.26
C LEU A 199 2.12 -19.55 -20.58
N PRO A 200 1.64 -19.30 -19.35
CA PRO A 200 2.03 -18.11 -18.60
C PRO A 200 3.52 -18.16 -18.27
N ILE A 201 4.19 -17.03 -18.45
CA ILE A 201 5.59 -16.84 -18.06
C ILE A 201 5.56 -16.15 -16.71
N LEU A 202 5.94 -16.86 -15.65
CA LEU A 202 5.83 -16.37 -14.28
C LEU A 202 7.21 -16.13 -13.66
N ASP A 203 7.31 -15.08 -12.85
CA ASP A 203 8.46 -14.92 -11.95
C ASP A 203 8.29 -15.74 -10.65
N ALA A 204 9.28 -15.63 -9.75
CA ALA A 204 9.27 -16.32 -8.46
C ALA A 204 8.12 -15.89 -7.52
N ASN A 205 7.51 -14.73 -7.77
CA ASN A 205 6.39 -14.19 -7.01
C ASN A 205 5.03 -14.46 -7.68
N GLY A 206 5.01 -15.17 -8.82
CA GLY A 206 3.80 -15.50 -9.56
C GLY A 206 3.29 -14.38 -10.47
N ARG A 207 4.09 -13.32 -10.73
CA ARG A 207 3.72 -12.26 -11.66
C ARG A 207 3.92 -12.71 -13.10
N GLU A 208 3.00 -12.34 -13.96
CA GLU A 208 2.95 -12.82 -15.34
C GLU A 208 3.61 -11.85 -16.33
N TYR A 209 4.35 -12.39 -17.29
CA TYR A 209 5.08 -11.66 -18.32
C TYR A 209 4.65 -12.09 -19.73
N LEU A 210 4.80 -11.19 -20.71
CA LEU A 210 4.54 -11.47 -22.13
C LEU A 210 5.65 -12.29 -22.81
N GLY A 211 6.85 -12.34 -22.22
CA GLY A 211 8.03 -12.97 -22.78
C GLY A 211 9.18 -13.06 -21.77
N ASN A 212 10.28 -13.68 -22.19
CA ASN A 212 11.56 -13.61 -21.48
C ASN A 212 12.62 -13.03 -22.43
N PRO A 213 13.23 -11.89 -22.10
CA PRO A 213 14.14 -11.20 -23.00
C PRO A 213 15.49 -11.91 -23.22
N ALA A 214 15.82 -12.94 -22.43
CA ALA A 214 17.04 -13.72 -22.60
C ALA A 214 16.96 -14.78 -23.70
N ILE A 215 15.77 -15.02 -24.26
CA ILE A 215 15.51 -16.06 -25.25
C ILE A 215 14.70 -15.41 -26.38
N GLU A 216 14.96 -15.77 -27.63
CA GLU A 216 14.11 -15.35 -28.75
C GLU A 216 13.02 -16.40 -28.99
N HIS A 217 11.80 -15.96 -29.24
CA HIS A 217 10.65 -16.85 -29.49
C HIS A 217 9.71 -16.25 -30.53
N THR A 218 8.92 -17.09 -31.18
CA THR A 218 7.80 -16.67 -32.03
C THR A 218 6.76 -15.88 -31.23
N VAL A 219 6.12 -14.91 -31.89
CA VAL A 219 5.19 -13.97 -31.26
C VAL A 219 3.80 -13.96 -31.91
N THR A 220 2.82 -13.48 -31.14
CA THR A 220 1.50 -13.06 -31.60
C THR A 220 1.23 -11.61 -31.17
N GLY A 221 0.14 -11.02 -31.68
CA GLY A 221 -0.33 -9.69 -31.27
C GLY A 221 -0.34 -8.65 -32.39
N SER A 222 0.31 -8.91 -33.53
CA SER A 222 0.20 -8.02 -34.70
C SER A 222 -1.26 -7.92 -35.17
N PRO A 223 -1.81 -6.71 -35.33
CA PRO A 223 -3.16 -6.52 -35.86
C PRO A 223 -3.26 -6.80 -37.37
N PHE A 224 -2.13 -7.01 -38.05
CA PHE A 224 -2.06 -7.25 -39.50
C PHE A 224 -1.64 -8.67 -39.85
N GLY A 225 -1.49 -9.56 -38.85
CA GLY A 225 -0.94 -10.89 -39.06
C GLY A 225 0.54 -10.88 -39.48
N THR A 226 1.25 -9.77 -39.32
CA THR A 226 2.68 -9.64 -39.63
C THR A 226 3.54 -9.90 -38.40
N ASN A 227 3.37 -11.04 -37.72
CA ASN A 227 4.17 -11.42 -36.54
C ASN A 227 5.64 -11.77 -36.88
N PHE A 228 6.27 -10.99 -37.76
CA PHE A 228 7.61 -11.17 -38.28
C PHE A 228 8.25 -9.82 -38.59
N PHE A 229 9.57 -9.81 -38.64
CA PHE A 229 10.40 -8.74 -39.17
C PHE A 229 10.98 -9.19 -40.51
N ARG A 230 10.60 -8.52 -41.61
CA ARG A 230 11.06 -8.84 -42.97
C ARG A 230 11.69 -7.64 -43.64
N ILE A 231 12.77 -7.89 -44.39
CA ILE A 231 13.38 -6.89 -45.27
C ILE A 231 13.44 -7.45 -46.68
N GLN A 232 12.98 -6.66 -47.64
CA GLN A 232 13.00 -6.97 -49.06
C GLN A 232 13.79 -5.90 -49.80
N GLY A 233 14.74 -6.32 -50.62
CA GLY A 233 15.54 -5.44 -51.46
C GLY A 233 16.79 -6.13 -51.99
N PRO A 234 17.50 -5.51 -52.94
CA PRO A 234 18.59 -6.16 -53.67
C PRO A 234 19.68 -6.71 -52.76
N SER A 235 19.96 -8.02 -52.87
CA SER A 235 21.04 -8.73 -52.18
C SER A 235 21.10 -8.55 -50.65
N VAL A 236 19.96 -8.29 -49.99
CA VAL A 236 19.91 -8.06 -48.54
C VAL A 236 20.42 -9.27 -47.72
N GLY A 237 20.17 -10.49 -48.19
CA GLY A 237 20.64 -11.73 -47.57
C GLY A 237 21.91 -12.32 -48.21
N GLY A 238 22.51 -11.60 -49.18
CA GLY A 238 23.60 -12.12 -50.01
C GLY A 238 23.28 -12.09 -51.51
N PRO A 239 24.26 -12.38 -52.37
CA PRO A 239 24.07 -12.38 -53.82
C PRO A 239 22.85 -13.22 -54.26
N GLY A 240 21.86 -12.57 -54.87
CA GLY A 240 20.62 -13.22 -55.33
C GLY A 240 19.54 -13.44 -54.27
N ILE A 241 19.81 -13.13 -52.99
CA ILE A 241 18.85 -13.26 -51.90
C ILE A 241 18.26 -11.88 -51.58
N ASN A 242 17.09 -11.62 -52.15
CA ASN A 242 16.43 -10.31 -52.05
C ASN A 242 15.40 -10.20 -50.91
N THR A 243 15.31 -11.21 -50.04
CA THR A 243 14.38 -11.22 -48.90
C THR A 243 15.00 -11.99 -47.75
N ILE A 244 14.97 -11.40 -46.57
CA ILE A 244 15.28 -12.03 -45.29
C ILE A 244 14.14 -11.77 -44.30
N GLN A 245 13.88 -12.72 -43.40
CA GLN A 245 12.81 -12.62 -42.43
C GLN A 245 13.18 -13.40 -41.16
N THR A 246 12.74 -12.89 -40.02
CA THR A 246 12.67 -13.62 -38.74
C THR A 246 11.29 -13.40 -38.11
N ASP A 247 10.79 -14.42 -37.44
CA ASP A 247 9.61 -14.37 -36.57
C ASP A 247 9.98 -14.50 -35.09
N LEU A 248 11.28 -14.56 -34.78
CA LEU A 248 11.80 -14.66 -33.42
C LEU A 248 12.03 -13.28 -32.82
N PHE A 249 11.50 -13.08 -31.61
CA PHE A 249 11.63 -11.85 -30.83
C PHE A 249 12.00 -12.13 -29.38
N ALA A 250 12.90 -11.31 -28.83
CA ALA A 250 13.04 -11.12 -27.40
C ALA A 250 11.97 -10.15 -26.91
N VAL A 251 11.19 -10.54 -25.89
CA VAL A 251 10.01 -9.77 -25.45
C VAL A 251 10.07 -9.46 -23.95
N ILE A 252 9.74 -8.22 -23.59
CA ILE A 252 9.48 -7.76 -22.21
C ILE A 252 8.05 -7.24 -22.14
N GLY A 253 7.36 -7.56 -21.05
CA GLY A 253 6.12 -6.90 -20.67
C GLY A 253 5.56 -7.53 -19.42
N LEU A 254 5.65 -6.85 -18.27
CA LEU A 254 5.04 -7.30 -17.02
C LEU A 254 3.54 -6.98 -17.08
N LYS A 255 2.68 -8.00 -17.01
CA LYS A 255 1.23 -7.77 -16.93
C LYS A 255 0.92 -7.02 -15.64
N ALA A 256 0.23 -5.89 -15.76
CA ALA A 256 -0.19 -5.12 -14.61
C ALA A 256 -1.21 -5.93 -13.80
N ASP A 257 -0.97 -6.07 -12.50
CA ASP A 257 -1.95 -6.67 -11.62
C ASP A 257 -3.09 -5.67 -11.44
N VAL A 258 -4.23 -5.92 -12.11
CA VAL A 258 -5.40 -5.03 -12.08
C VAL A 258 -6.17 -5.09 -10.76
N THR A 259 -5.60 -5.70 -9.71
CA THR A 259 -6.07 -5.43 -8.35
C THR A 259 -5.88 -3.94 -8.09
N PRO A 260 -6.96 -3.17 -7.88
CA PRO A 260 -6.85 -1.76 -7.54
C PRO A 260 -5.90 -1.63 -6.34
N PRO A 261 -5.00 -0.64 -6.31
CA PRO A 261 -4.15 -0.44 -5.14
C PRO A 261 -5.04 -0.37 -3.90
N VAL A 262 -4.82 -1.28 -2.96
CA VAL A 262 -5.67 -1.41 -1.77
C VAL A 262 -5.32 -0.22 -0.88
N GLY A 263 -6.22 0.76 -0.84
CA GLY A 263 -6.15 1.90 0.07
C GLY A 263 -5.90 1.47 1.52
N PRO A 264 -5.38 2.37 2.35
CA PRO A 264 -5.15 2.04 3.76
C PRO A 264 -6.48 1.64 4.42
N VAL A 265 -6.42 0.75 5.41
CA VAL A 265 -7.60 0.30 6.18
C VAL A 265 -7.44 0.74 7.62
N ALA A 266 -8.32 1.62 8.08
CA ALA A 266 -8.27 2.21 9.40
C ALA A 266 -8.68 1.22 10.49
N SER A 267 -7.86 1.04 11.51
CA SER A 267 -8.17 0.17 12.65
C SER A 267 -7.40 0.62 13.89
N PHE A 268 -7.99 0.43 15.07
CA PHE A 268 -7.29 0.76 16.32
C PHE A 268 -7.85 0.03 17.54
N ASN A 269 -7.05 0.00 18.60
CA ASN A 269 -7.43 -0.43 19.95
C ASN A 269 -7.26 0.70 20.96
N SER A 270 -7.93 0.60 22.11
CA SER A 270 -7.81 1.57 23.21
C SER A 270 -8.02 0.94 24.57
N ALA A 271 -7.33 1.47 25.58
CA ALA A 271 -7.53 1.10 26.98
C ALA A 271 -6.95 2.16 27.95
N PRO A 272 -7.54 2.33 29.15
CA PRO A 272 -8.85 1.83 29.58
C PRO A 272 -10.01 2.60 28.92
N ASN A 273 -11.14 1.94 28.67
CA ASN A 273 -12.31 2.55 28.02
C ASN A 273 -13.41 3.02 28.99
N SER A 274 -13.22 2.80 30.29
CA SER A 274 -14.13 3.31 31.31
C SER A 274 -13.45 3.60 32.64
N GLY A 275 -14.02 4.51 33.42
CA GLY A 275 -13.52 4.90 34.73
C GLY A 275 -14.10 6.23 35.22
N THR A 276 -13.54 6.75 36.32
CA THR A 276 -13.91 8.06 36.86
C THR A 276 -13.03 9.17 36.27
N ALA A 277 -13.60 10.34 36.04
CA ALA A 277 -12.83 11.49 35.54
C ALA A 277 -11.74 11.94 36.54
N PRO A 278 -10.59 12.44 36.06
CA PRO A 278 -10.13 12.37 34.68
C PRO A 278 -9.67 10.95 34.31
N LEU A 279 -10.06 10.47 33.13
CA LEU A 279 -9.65 9.16 32.62
C LEU A 279 -8.62 9.31 31.50
N LEU A 280 -7.37 8.90 31.75
CA LEU A 280 -6.34 8.81 30.73
C LEU A 280 -6.51 7.51 29.93
N THR A 281 -6.84 7.63 28.65
CA THR A 281 -6.99 6.51 27.70
C THR A 281 -5.86 6.53 26.68
N ALA A 282 -5.18 5.40 26.49
CA ALA A 282 -4.19 5.22 25.44
C ALA A 282 -4.83 4.60 24.19
N PHE A 283 -4.44 5.07 23.01
CA PHE A 283 -4.89 4.58 21.71
C PHE A 283 -3.71 3.96 20.96
N THR A 284 -3.94 2.80 20.34
CA THR A 284 -2.96 2.10 19.53
C THR A 284 -3.52 1.89 18.13
N ASP A 285 -2.86 2.49 17.15
CA ASP A 285 -3.18 2.31 15.74
C ASP A 285 -2.79 0.90 15.28
N THR A 286 -3.75 0.18 14.69
CA THR A 286 -3.60 -1.15 14.10
C THR A 286 -4.02 -1.17 12.63
N SER A 287 -4.01 -0.01 11.97
CA SER A 287 -4.34 0.18 10.56
C SER A 287 -3.33 -0.51 9.64
N THR A 288 -3.78 -0.93 8.45
CA THR A 288 -2.95 -1.61 7.45
C THR A 288 -2.86 -0.81 6.15
N GLY A 289 -1.92 -1.17 5.27
CA GLY A 289 -1.64 -0.47 4.01
C GLY A 289 -0.59 0.64 4.15
N THR A 290 -0.33 1.34 3.05
CA THR A 290 0.63 2.44 3.01
C THR A 290 -0.01 3.71 3.59
N ILE A 291 0.41 4.12 4.79
CA ILE A 291 -0.17 5.26 5.51
C ILE A 291 0.83 6.42 5.59
N THR A 292 0.45 7.57 5.04
CA THR A 292 1.25 8.81 5.05
C THR A 292 0.84 9.76 6.17
N SER A 293 -0.41 9.74 6.63
CA SER A 293 -0.87 10.57 7.74
C SER A 293 -2.03 9.97 8.51
N ARG A 294 -2.22 10.47 9.74
CA ARG A 294 -3.26 10.04 10.68
C ARG A 294 -3.96 11.26 11.27
N SER A 295 -5.25 11.14 11.49
CA SER A 295 -6.05 12.14 12.20
C SER A 295 -7.01 11.44 13.16
N TRP A 296 -6.84 11.74 14.44
CA TRP A 296 -7.69 11.29 15.52
C TRP A 296 -8.70 12.37 15.88
N ALA A 297 -9.95 11.99 16.07
CA ALA A 297 -10.97 12.79 16.73
C ALA A 297 -11.47 12.04 17.98
N PHE A 298 -11.27 12.61 19.16
CA PHE A 298 -11.58 11.95 20.43
C PHE A 298 -13.07 12.05 20.84
N GLY A 299 -13.88 12.81 20.09
CA GLY A 299 -15.32 12.96 20.34
C GLY A 299 -15.69 14.04 21.37
N ASP A 300 -14.70 14.70 21.98
CA ASP A 300 -14.86 15.82 22.91
C ASP A 300 -14.39 17.17 22.32
N GLY A 301 -14.04 17.18 21.04
CA GLY A 301 -13.50 18.34 20.31
C GLY A 301 -11.97 18.35 20.21
N ALA A 302 -11.25 17.49 20.94
CA ALA A 302 -9.80 17.36 20.81
C ALA A 302 -9.40 16.41 19.68
N THR A 303 -8.21 16.65 19.11
CA THR A 303 -7.65 15.88 17.98
C THR A 303 -6.17 15.55 18.18
N SER A 304 -5.66 14.56 17.44
CA SER A 304 -4.23 14.24 17.39
C SER A 304 -3.79 13.73 16.01
N THR A 305 -2.50 13.86 15.69
CA THR A 305 -1.87 13.30 14.48
C THR A 305 -0.81 12.24 14.79
N LEU A 306 -0.59 11.93 16.07
CA LEU A 306 0.34 10.88 16.49
C LEU A 306 -0.18 9.50 16.09
N GLN A 307 0.72 8.54 15.87
CA GLN A 307 0.33 7.15 15.61
C GLN A 307 -0.38 6.53 16.82
N ASN A 308 0.20 6.66 18.01
CA ASN A 308 -0.34 6.08 19.25
C ASN A 308 -0.51 7.18 20.32
N PRO A 309 -1.57 8.01 20.25
CA PRO A 309 -1.78 9.08 21.22
C PRO A 309 -2.32 8.56 22.56
N SER A 310 -2.20 9.36 23.60
CA SER A 310 -2.97 9.23 24.85
C SER A 310 -3.79 10.49 25.08
N HIS A 311 -5.01 10.35 25.58
CA HIS A 311 -5.94 11.45 25.79
C HIS A 311 -6.67 11.35 27.14
N SER A 312 -6.89 12.49 27.80
CA SER A 312 -7.51 12.56 29.13
C SER A 312 -8.93 13.11 29.03
N TYR A 313 -9.91 12.30 29.44
CA TYR A 313 -11.33 12.62 29.31
C TYR A 313 -11.94 13.14 30.63
N ALA A 314 -12.80 14.15 30.51
CA ALA A 314 -13.75 14.53 31.55
C ALA A 314 -14.93 13.55 31.61
N ALA A 315 -15.86 13.74 32.55
CA ALA A 315 -17.06 12.91 32.63
C ALA A 315 -17.93 13.08 31.37
N GLY A 316 -18.35 11.96 30.78
CA GLY A 316 -19.06 11.94 29.51
C GLY A 316 -18.96 10.59 28.81
N THR A 317 -19.57 10.49 27.63
CA THR A 317 -19.45 9.34 26.73
C THR A 317 -19.00 9.83 25.38
N PHE A 318 -17.94 9.21 24.83
CA PHE A 318 -17.22 9.74 23.68
C PHE A 318 -17.08 8.69 22.57
N SER A 319 -17.36 9.11 21.34
CA SER A 319 -17.14 8.34 20.12
C SER A 319 -15.81 8.75 19.50
N VAL A 320 -14.94 7.78 19.23
CA VAL A 320 -13.58 8.04 18.77
C VAL A 320 -13.44 7.62 17.31
N SER A 321 -12.82 8.49 16.50
CA SER A 321 -12.54 8.24 15.08
C SER A 321 -11.05 8.32 14.78
N LEU A 322 -10.57 7.43 13.92
CA LEU A 322 -9.25 7.47 13.29
C LEU A 322 -9.44 7.53 11.78
N THR A 323 -8.87 8.55 11.15
CA THR A 323 -8.72 8.66 9.69
C THR A 323 -7.27 8.43 9.31
N VAL A 324 -7.02 7.53 8.36
CA VAL A 324 -5.70 7.27 7.80
C VAL A 324 -5.71 7.64 6.31
N ASN A 325 -4.68 8.35 5.87
CA ASN A 325 -4.49 8.67 4.45
C ASN A 325 -3.26 7.95 3.93
N GLY A 326 -3.33 7.54 2.68
CA GLY A 326 -2.27 6.91 1.91
C GLY A 326 -2.28 7.41 0.47
N PRO A 327 -1.28 7.05 -0.33
CA PRO A 327 -1.26 7.37 -1.75
C PRO A 327 -2.44 6.74 -2.51
N ASP A 328 -2.92 5.61 -2.00
CA ASP A 328 -3.96 4.78 -2.62
C ASP A 328 -5.37 5.09 -2.08
N GLY A 329 -5.51 6.16 -1.28
CA GLY A 329 -6.81 6.64 -0.77
C GLY A 329 -6.83 6.94 0.72
N THR A 330 -8.03 7.04 1.26
CA THR A 330 -8.30 7.40 2.65
C THR A 330 -9.34 6.44 3.22
N ASP A 331 -9.15 6.04 4.48
CA ASP A 331 -10.16 5.30 5.23
C ASP A 331 -10.36 5.88 6.63
N THR A 332 -11.57 5.75 7.16
CA THR A 332 -11.97 6.25 8.47
C THR A 332 -12.75 5.20 9.22
N ILE A 333 -12.28 4.86 10.42
CA ILE A 333 -13.02 4.04 11.38
C ILE A 333 -13.53 4.90 12.54
N THR A 334 -14.81 4.72 12.90
CA THR A 334 -15.42 5.36 14.06
C THR A 334 -15.99 4.30 15.00
N LYS A 335 -15.57 4.33 16.27
CA LYS A 335 -16.11 3.47 17.32
C LYS A 335 -17.04 4.29 18.22
N PRO A 336 -18.38 4.12 18.12
CA PRO A 336 -19.33 4.91 18.89
C PRO A 336 -19.32 4.53 20.37
N ASN A 337 -19.49 5.52 21.25
CA ASN A 337 -19.56 5.34 22.72
C ASN A 337 -18.39 4.51 23.29
N LEU A 338 -17.20 4.65 22.69
CA LEU A 338 -16.04 3.82 23.02
C LEU A 338 -15.52 4.11 24.43
N VAL A 339 -15.46 5.38 24.83
CA VAL A 339 -14.93 5.79 26.14
C VAL A 339 -16.07 6.33 27.01
N VAL A 340 -16.25 5.74 28.19
CA VAL A 340 -17.32 6.08 29.14
C VAL A 340 -16.72 6.51 30.47
N VAL A 341 -16.85 7.80 30.80
CA VAL A 341 -16.24 8.38 32.00
C VAL A 341 -17.33 8.90 32.94
N THR A 342 -17.33 8.42 34.18
CA THR A 342 -18.27 8.87 35.21
C THR A 342 -17.72 10.04 36.01
N THR A 343 -18.58 10.91 36.53
CA THR A 343 -18.18 11.94 37.49
C THR A 343 -17.59 11.32 38.75
N PRO A 344 -16.52 11.90 39.33
CA PRO A 344 -16.05 11.50 40.65
C PRO A 344 -17.17 11.69 41.68
N PRO A 345 -17.28 10.83 42.68
CA PRO A 345 -18.16 11.09 43.81
C PRO A 345 -17.82 12.44 44.47
N PRO A 346 -18.82 13.16 45.02
CA PRO A 346 -18.56 14.32 45.86
C PRO A 346 -17.58 13.96 46.98
N GLY A 347 -16.55 14.78 47.23
CA GLY A 347 -15.45 14.50 48.16
C GLY A 347 -15.82 14.23 49.63
N ASN A 348 -17.11 14.29 49.98
CA ASN A 348 -17.66 13.95 51.30
C ASN A 348 -18.50 12.65 51.31
N GLN A 349 -18.56 11.88 50.22
CA GLN A 349 -19.31 10.63 50.16
C GLN A 349 -18.37 9.42 50.09
N LEU A 350 -18.69 8.41 50.90
CA LEU A 350 -17.92 7.16 50.92
C LEU A 350 -18.42 6.37 49.71
N VAL A 351 -17.55 5.93 48.82
CA VAL A 351 -17.97 5.21 47.61
C VAL A 351 -17.21 3.92 47.47
N LEU A 352 -17.95 2.83 47.30
CA LEU A 352 -17.44 1.51 46.99
C LEU A 352 -17.58 1.28 45.48
N ALA A 353 -16.48 0.93 44.82
CA ALA A 353 -16.46 0.51 43.43
C ALA A 353 -16.87 -0.97 43.27
N ASN A 354 -17.23 -1.36 42.05
CA ASN A 354 -17.48 -2.77 41.73
C ASN A 354 -16.23 -3.63 42.00
N PRO A 355 -16.38 -4.86 42.51
CA PRO A 355 -15.26 -5.79 42.60
C PRO A 355 -14.60 -5.99 41.24
N VAL A 356 -13.26 -6.00 41.21
CA VAL A 356 -12.48 -6.31 40.00
C VAL A 356 -11.62 -7.55 40.28
N PRO A 357 -11.72 -8.65 39.50
CA PRO A 357 -12.48 -8.79 38.25
C PRO A 357 -13.99 -9.05 38.42
N GLY A 358 -14.51 -9.25 39.64
CA GLY A 358 -15.91 -9.63 39.87
C GLY A 358 -16.14 -11.12 39.62
N THR A 359 -15.21 -11.99 40.06
CA THR A 359 -15.23 -13.42 39.72
C THR A 359 -14.98 -14.30 40.94
N ALA A 360 -15.84 -15.29 41.15
CA ALA A 360 -15.72 -16.32 42.16
C ALA A 360 -14.47 -17.17 41.95
N GLY A 361 -13.82 -17.57 43.04
CA GLY A 361 -12.58 -18.36 43.02
C GLY A 361 -11.31 -17.56 42.71
N VAL A 362 -11.42 -16.26 42.39
CA VAL A 362 -10.30 -15.37 42.09
C VAL A 362 -10.20 -14.26 43.14
N SER A 363 -9.00 -13.72 43.36
CA SER A 363 -8.82 -12.55 44.22
C SER A 363 -9.46 -11.33 43.58
N ASN A 364 -10.47 -10.77 44.24
CA ASN A 364 -11.18 -9.57 43.84
C ASN A 364 -10.69 -8.37 44.65
N SER A 365 -10.49 -7.25 43.97
CA SER A 365 -10.18 -5.95 44.55
C SER A 365 -11.45 -5.14 44.75
N LEU A 366 -11.72 -4.76 46.01
CA LEU A 366 -12.78 -3.85 46.40
C LEU A 366 -12.14 -2.52 46.80
N VAL A 367 -12.32 -1.50 45.96
CA VAL A 367 -11.76 -0.16 46.19
C VAL A 367 -12.83 0.75 46.81
N VAL A 368 -12.50 1.35 47.94
CA VAL A 368 -13.32 2.37 48.61
C VAL A 368 -12.62 3.72 48.52
N THR A 369 -13.33 4.75 48.05
CA THR A 369 -12.87 6.13 47.95
C THR A 369 -13.70 7.04 48.86
N GLY A 370 -13.17 8.23 49.18
CA GLY A 370 -13.82 9.18 50.09
C GLY A 370 -13.75 8.76 51.57
N CYS A 371 -12.82 7.86 51.90
CA CYS A 371 -12.48 7.48 53.27
C CYS A 371 -11.75 8.63 53.97
N THR A 372 -11.91 8.72 55.29
CA THR A 372 -11.08 9.56 56.14
C THR A 372 -9.63 9.05 56.05
N PRO A 373 -8.64 9.90 55.68
CA PRO A 373 -7.24 9.47 55.52
C PRO A 373 -6.70 8.75 56.76
N ARG A 374 -6.00 7.63 56.55
CA ARG A 374 -5.40 6.79 57.59
C ARG A 374 -6.40 6.16 58.58
N ARG A 375 -7.70 6.13 58.25
CA ARG A 375 -8.72 5.43 59.04
C ARG A 375 -9.10 4.11 58.41
N VAL A 376 -9.62 3.20 59.24
CA VAL A 376 -10.03 1.86 58.82
C VAL A 376 -11.42 1.91 58.20
N VAL A 377 -11.59 1.25 57.07
CA VAL A 377 -12.88 0.97 56.45
C VAL A 377 -13.07 -0.54 56.34
N GLY A 378 -14.30 -1.01 56.55
CA GLY A 378 -14.67 -2.42 56.39
C GLY A 378 -15.76 -2.58 55.34
N VAL A 379 -15.68 -3.62 54.51
CA VAL A 379 -16.72 -3.94 53.53
C VAL A 379 -17.54 -5.13 54.01
N TYR A 380 -18.85 -4.96 54.05
CA TYR A 380 -19.82 -5.99 54.38
C TYR A 380 -20.46 -6.53 53.11
N THR A 381 -20.80 -7.82 53.10
CA THR A 381 -21.50 -8.49 52.00
C THR A 381 -22.74 -9.23 52.48
N GLY A 382 -23.74 -9.37 51.62
CA GLY A 382 -24.91 -10.21 51.82
C GLY A 382 -25.63 -10.48 50.49
N LEU A 383 -26.69 -11.28 50.53
CA LEU A 383 -27.40 -11.71 49.32
C LEU A 383 -28.64 -10.86 49.01
N THR A 384 -29.20 -10.22 50.03
CA THR A 384 -30.48 -9.52 49.95
C THR A 384 -30.33 -8.08 50.40
N LEU A 385 -30.96 -7.16 49.67
CA LEU A 385 -31.11 -5.77 50.11
C LEU A 385 -32.10 -5.70 51.27
N GLY A 386 -31.87 -4.78 52.20
CA GLY A 386 -32.78 -4.53 53.32
C GLY A 386 -32.11 -3.76 54.44
N ALA A 387 -32.84 -3.39 55.49
CA ALA A 387 -32.28 -2.59 56.58
C ALA A 387 -31.66 -3.48 57.66
N SER A 388 -30.38 -3.26 57.95
CA SER A 388 -29.71 -3.81 59.14
C SER A 388 -28.81 -2.77 59.78
N THR A 389 -28.21 -3.10 60.92
CA THR A 389 -27.20 -2.27 61.57
C THR A 389 -25.92 -3.03 61.86
N VAL A 390 -24.81 -2.31 61.81
CA VAL A 390 -23.48 -2.76 62.25
C VAL A 390 -23.10 -1.96 63.49
N ASN A 391 -22.83 -2.66 64.60
CA ASN A 391 -22.38 -1.99 65.83
C ASN A 391 -20.88 -1.69 65.76
N GLN A 392 -20.52 -0.42 65.89
CA GLN A 392 -19.13 0.07 65.92
C GLN A 392 -18.97 1.05 67.09
N GLY A 393 -18.02 0.76 67.99
CA GLY A 393 -17.90 1.39 69.32
C GLY A 393 -18.27 2.88 69.40
N ALA A 394 -17.56 3.76 68.68
CA ALA A 394 -17.76 5.21 68.75
C ALA A 394 -19.04 5.71 68.03
N CYS A 395 -19.59 4.93 67.11
CA CYS A 395 -20.77 5.31 66.30
C CYS A 395 -22.06 4.63 66.75
N GLY A 396 -22.01 3.70 67.71
CA GLY A 396 -23.13 2.85 68.03
C GLY A 396 -23.57 2.00 66.82
N ALA A 397 -24.87 2.00 66.53
CA ALA A 397 -25.47 1.23 65.45
C ALA A 397 -25.45 2.03 64.13
N ILE A 398 -24.58 1.64 63.19
CA ILE A 398 -24.52 2.25 61.86
C ILE A 398 -25.49 1.51 60.91
N PRO A 399 -26.43 2.21 60.25
CA PRO A 399 -27.37 1.57 59.33
C PRO A 399 -26.68 1.15 58.02
N ILE A 400 -27.00 -0.06 57.56
CA ILE A 400 -26.59 -0.61 56.27
C ILE A 400 -27.82 -1.09 55.50
N GLY A 401 -27.75 -1.05 54.16
CA GLY A 401 -28.83 -1.47 53.26
C GLY A 401 -28.73 -2.93 52.82
N ILE A 402 -28.01 -3.76 53.57
CA ILE A 402 -27.93 -5.21 53.38
C ILE A 402 -28.70 -5.90 54.51
N ALA A 403 -29.62 -6.79 54.18
CA ALA A 403 -30.38 -7.57 55.15
C ALA A 403 -29.51 -8.65 55.83
N ARG A 404 -29.88 -9.08 57.04
CA ARG A 404 -29.28 -10.26 57.65
C ARG A 404 -29.69 -11.54 56.87
N PRO A 405 -28.79 -12.53 56.73
CA PRO A 405 -27.40 -12.54 57.21
C PRO A 405 -26.46 -11.74 56.29
N PHE A 406 -25.64 -10.88 56.89
CA PHE A 406 -24.51 -10.21 56.23
C PHE A 406 -23.20 -10.61 56.92
N ARG A 407 -22.07 -10.49 56.21
CA ARG A 407 -20.72 -10.83 56.71
C ARG A 407 -19.72 -9.73 56.41
N LEU A 408 -18.75 -9.52 57.29
CA LEU A 408 -17.60 -8.67 57.01
C LEU A 408 -16.65 -9.43 56.07
N VAL A 409 -16.36 -8.85 54.91
CA VAL A 409 -15.49 -9.42 53.88
C VAL A 409 -14.02 -9.16 54.20
N GLY A 410 -13.72 -7.96 54.68
CA GLY A 410 -12.37 -7.53 55.00
C GLY A 410 -12.33 -6.09 55.50
N ARG A 411 -11.15 -5.66 55.94
CA ARG A 411 -10.86 -4.29 56.38
C ARG A 411 -9.54 -3.83 55.78
N ALA A 412 -9.43 -2.53 55.52
CA ALA A 412 -8.19 -1.89 55.12
C ALA A 412 -8.10 -0.49 55.72
N THR A 413 -6.87 -0.01 55.91
CA THR A 413 -6.60 1.38 56.29
C THR A 413 -6.47 2.22 55.03
N ALA A 414 -7.22 3.32 54.94
CA ALA A 414 -7.14 4.24 53.82
C ALA A 414 -5.77 4.93 53.76
N ASN A 415 -5.25 5.13 52.55
CA ASN A 415 -4.02 5.88 52.32
C ASN A 415 -4.23 7.40 52.56
N ALA A 416 -3.17 8.18 52.33
CA ALA A 416 -3.23 9.64 52.51
C ALA A 416 -4.24 10.34 51.58
N ALA A 417 -4.61 9.70 50.46
CA ALA A 417 -5.59 10.21 49.51
C ALA A 417 -7.04 9.76 49.84
N GLY A 418 -7.27 9.09 50.98
CA GLY A 418 -8.61 8.62 51.35
C GLY A 418 -9.09 7.43 50.53
N VAL A 419 -8.18 6.61 50.01
CA VAL A 419 -8.48 5.39 49.24
C VAL A 419 -8.06 4.16 50.03
N ALA A 420 -8.93 3.17 50.13
CA ALA A 420 -8.65 1.88 50.74
C ALA A 420 -8.94 0.74 49.76
N THR A 421 -8.06 -0.24 49.68
CA THR A 421 -8.23 -1.43 48.84
C THR A 421 -8.34 -2.67 49.71
N ILE A 422 -9.42 -3.43 49.56
CA ILE A 422 -9.67 -4.67 50.29
C ILE A 422 -9.66 -5.81 49.28
N LEU A 423 -8.85 -6.83 49.53
CA LEU A 423 -8.82 -8.04 48.72
C LEU A 423 -9.74 -9.10 49.31
N THR A 424 -10.50 -9.77 48.46
CA THR A 424 -11.35 -10.89 48.85
C THR A 424 -11.38 -11.99 47.80
N THR A 425 -11.30 -13.23 48.25
CA THR A 425 -11.37 -14.41 47.37
C THR A 425 -12.62 -15.20 47.72
N PRO A 426 -13.79 -14.83 47.19
CA PRO A 426 -15.01 -15.61 47.36
C PRO A 426 -14.81 -17.03 46.82
N PRO A 427 -15.35 -18.08 47.47
CA PRO A 427 -15.16 -19.44 47.02
C PRO A 427 -15.79 -19.67 45.65
N ALA A 428 -15.27 -20.60 44.85
CA ALA A 428 -15.81 -20.92 43.53
C ALA A 428 -17.29 -21.32 43.56
N SER A 429 -17.79 -21.86 44.67
CA SER A 429 -19.21 -22.18 44.89
C SER A 429 -20.14 -20.96 44.96
N ALA A 430 -19.57 -19.74 44.97
CA ALA A 430 -20.32 -18.49 44.92
C ALA A 430 -20.69 -18.06 43.49
N ALA A 431 -20.16 -18.75 42.46
CA ALA A 431 -20.34 -18.40 41.05
C ALA A 431 -21.84 -18.29 40.65
N GLY A 432 -22.17 -17.26 39.89
CA GLY A 432 -23.51 -16.97 39.40
C GLY A 432 -24.46 -16.37 40.44
N ARG A 433 -23.99 -16.09 41.66
CA ARG A 433 -24.82 -15.49 42.71
C ARG A 433 -24.57 -14.00 42.79
N THR A 434 -25.64 -13.22 42.95
CA THR A 434 -25.51 -11.79 43.15
C THR A 434 -25.23 -11.47 44.61
N PHE A 435 -24.10 -10.82 44.87
CA PHE A 435 -23.72 -10.30 46.18
C PHE A 435 -23.93 -8.79 46.23
N ARG A 436 -24.38 -8.32 47.39
CA ARG A 436 -24.50 -6.91 47.73
C ARG A 436 -23.34 -6.55 48.65
N PHE A 437 -22.56 -5.53 48.30
CA PHE A 437 -21.44 -5.05 49.09
C PHE A 437 -21.69 -3.63 49.55
N GLN A 438 -21.31 -3.32 50.78
CA GLN A 438 -21.37 -1.96 51.31
C GLN A 438 -20.20 -1.71 52.26
N ALA A 439 -19.48 -0.61 52.06
CA ALA A 439 -18.41 -0.16 52.93
C ALA A 439 -18.98 0.62 54.11
N VAL A 440 -18.37 0.46 55.28
CA VAL A 440 -18.66 1.18 56.52
C VAL A 440 -17.34 1.73 57.06
N GLU A 441 -17.30 3.03 57.32
CA GLU A 441 -16.17 3.70 57.97
C GLU A 441 -16.55 4.07 59.41
N PRO A 442 -16.04 3.35 60.43
CA PRO A 442 -16.33 3.63 61.83
C PRO A 442 -15.79 4.98 62.34
N ALA A 443 -14.80 5.57 61.67
CA ALA A 443 -14.21 6.84 62.13
C ALA A 443 -15.11 8.05 61.85
N SER A 444 -15.95 7.96 60.83
CA SER A 444 -16.85 9.05 60.38
C SER A 444 -18.32 8.65 60.43
N CYS A 445 -18.64 7.46 60.95
CA CYS A 445 -19.97 6.89 61.04
C CYS A 445 -20.72 6.85 59.69
N ARG A 446 -19.98 6.73 58.58
CA ARG A 446 -20.52 6.77 57.21
C ARG A 446 -20.59 5.39 56.58
N THR A 447 -21.52 5.24 55.66
CA THR A 447 -21.63 4.06 54.79
C THR A 447 -21.56 4.47 53.33
N SER A 448 -21.13 3.55 52.47
CA SER A 448 -21.05 3.79 51.04
C SER A 448 -22.37 3.53 50.33
N ASN A 449 -22.41 3.81 49.03
CA ASN A 449 -23.34 3.15 48.11
C ASN A 449 -23.27 1.62 48.25
N ILE A 450 -24.35 0.95 47.85
CA ILE A 450 -24.39 -0.50 47.74
C ILE A 450 -23.96 -0.87 46.32
N VAL A 451 -22.96 -1.74 46.24
CA VAL A 451 -22.53 -2.36 45.00
C VAL A 451 -23.19 -3.72 44.88
N SER A 452 -23.64 -4.05 43.68
CA SER A 452 -24.35 -5.28 43.36
C SER A 452 -23.61 -5.97 42.23
N ASP A 453 -23.00 -7.11 42.51
CA ASP A 453 -22.20 -7.80 41.51
C ASP A 453 -22.46 -9.30 41.52
N VAL A 454 -22.38 -9.93 40.35
CA VAL A 454 -22.49 -11.38 40.19
C VAL A 454 -21.07 -11.93 40.20
N LEU A 455 -20.73 -12.62 41.28
CA LEU A 455 -19.43 -13.28 41.40
C LEU A 455 -19.42 -14.59 40.61
#